data_AF-A0A7J9X8T9-F1
#
_entry.id   AF-A0A7J9X8T9-F1
#
_cell.length_a   1.000
_cell.length_b   1.000
_cell.length_c   1.000
_cell.angle_alpha   90.00
_cell.angle_beta   90.00
_cell.angle_gamma   90.00
#
_symmetry.space_group_name_H-M   'P 1'
#
loop_
_entity.id
_entity.type
_entity.pdbx_description
1 polymer ?
#
loop_
_entity_poly.entity_id
_entity_poly.type
_entity_poly.pdbx_seq_one_letter_code
_entity_poly.pdbx_strand_id
1 'polypeptide(L)' 'MVPPGERIGVDFTADNPGQWLVHCHNAYHLVTGMATIVSYRTA' A
#
# COMPACT_ATOMS: atom_id res chain seq x y z
N MET A 1 -8.58 8.49 3.35
CA MET A 1 -9.68 7.51 3.16
C MET A 1 -10.06 7.52 1.70
N VAL A 2 -10.39 6.36 1.12
CA VAL A 2 -10.87 6.23 -0.27
C VAL A 2 -12.25 5.58 -0.21
N PRO A 3 -13.34 6.32 -0.46
CA PRO A 3 -14.71 5.81 -0.47
C PRO A 3 -14.95 4.70 -1.53
N PRO A 4 -16.03 3.91 -1.39
CA PRO A 4 -16.41 2.91 -2.38
C PRO A 4 -16.60 3.52 -3.78
N GLY A 5 -15.98 2.93 -4.79
CA GLY A 5 -16.06 3.40 -6.19
C GLY A 5 -15.11 4.54 -6.53
N GLU A 6 -14.44 5.15 -5.55
CA GLU A 6 -13.46 6.21 -5.79
C GLU A 6 -12.06 5.66 -6.04
N ARG A 7 -11.21 6.50 -6.64
CA ARG A 7 -9.81 6.21 -6.93
C ARG A 7 -8.96 7.44 -6.63
N ILE A 8 -7.78 7.22 -6.07
CA ILE A 8 -6.77 8.25 -5.88
C ILE A 8 -5.44 7.81 -6.51
N GLY A 9 -4.65 8.76 -6.99
CA GLY A 9 -3.25 8.53 -7.37
C GLY A 9 -2.33 8.83 -6.20
N VAL A 10 -1.20 8.12 -6.12
CA VAL A 10 -0.15 8.35 -5.11
C VAL A 10 1.20 8.28 -5.81
N ASP A 11 1.97 9.35 -5.68
CA ASP A 11 3.36 9.42 -6.14
C ASP A 11 4.30 9.45 -4.92
N PHE A 12 5.34 8.63 -4.96
CA PHE A 12 6.37 8.59 -3.90
C PHE A 12 7.74 8.22 -4.49
N THR A 13 8.80 8.73 -3.86
CA THR A 13 10.18 8.35 -4.18
C THR A 13 10.55 7.09 -3.42
N ALA A 14 10.95 6.04 -4.12
CA ALA A 14 11.48 4.82 -3.50
C ALA A 14 13.01 4.91 -3.41
N ASP A 15 13.53 5.17 -2.22
CA ASP A 15 14.98 5.34 -1.95
C ASP A 15 15.58 4.26 -1.02
N ASN A 16 14.74 3.41 -0.43
CA ASN A 16 15.16 2.33 0.46
C ASN A 16 14.64 0.96 -0.03
N PRO A 17 15.53 0.06 -0.54
CA PRO A 17 15.15 -1.25 -1.05
C PRO A 17 14.46 -2.12 -0.01
N GLY A 18 13.47 -2.89 -0.45
CA GLY A 18 12.75 -3.81 0.44
C GLY A 18 11.32 -4.10 0.00
N GLN A 19 10.59 -4.73 0.90
CA GLN A 19 9.17 -5.01 0.75
C GLN A 19 8.38 -4.08 1.66
N TRP A 20 7.51 -3.29 1.06
CA TRP A 20 6.72 -2.26 1.73
C TRP A 20 5.26 -2.68 1.75
N LEU A 21 4.66 -2.67 2.93
CA LEU A 21 3.26 -3.02 3.12
C LEU A 21 2.36 -1.85 2.70
N VAL A 22 1.51 -2.08 1.71
CA VAL A 22 0.42 -1.17 1.36
C VAL A 22 -0.87 -1.80 1.86
N HIS A 23 -1.54 -1.16 2.81
CA HIS A 23 -2.74 -1.71 3.43
C HIS A 23 -3.73 -0.61 3.81
N CYS A 24 -4.94 -1.02 4.16
CA CYS A 24 -5.91 -0.11 4.76
C CYS A 24 -5.54 0.24 6.20
N HIS A 25 -5.58 1.52 6.57
CA HIS A 25 -5.37 1.92 7.97
C HIS A 25 -6.52 1.50 8.91
N ASN A 26 -7.62 0.95 8.40
CA ASN A 26 -8.61 0.26 9.23
C ASN A 26 -8.11 -1.15 9.57
N ALA A 27 -7.83 -1.40 10.86
CA ALA A 27 -7.30 -2.66 11.34
C ALA A 27 -8.18 -3.87 10.97
N TYR A 28 -9.51 -3.71 10.98
CA TYR A 28 -10.43 -4.77 10.55
C TYR A 28 -10.18 -5.16 9.09
N HIS A 29 -10.02 -4.17 8.21
CA HIS A 29 -9.75 -4.43 6.79
C HIS A 29 -8.36 -5.03 6.56
N LEU A 30 -7.35 -4.64 7.35
CA LEU A 30 -6.02 -5.25 7.30
C LEU A 30 -6.10 -6.75 7.61
N VAL A 31 -6.73 -7.12 8.74
CA VAL A 31 -6.80 -8.54 9.15
C VAL A 31 -7.70 -9.38 8.25
N THR A 32 -8.63 -8.77 7.52
CA THR A 32 -9.43 -9.44 6.48
C THR A 32 -8.76 -9.45 5.10
N GLY A 33 -7.50 -9.03 5.00
CA GLY A 33 -6.68 -9.21 3.80
C GLY A 33 -6.59 -8.02 2.84
N MET A 34 -7.05 -6.82 3.23
CA MET A 34 -6.87 -5.60 2.43
C MET A 34 -5.46 -5.05 2.56
N ALA A 35 -4.51 -5.83 2.07
CA ALA A 35 -3.09 -5.54 2.07
C ALA A 35 -2.43 -6.11 0.81
N THR A 36 -1.37 -5.46 0.37
CA THR A 36 -0.49 -5.92 -0.70
C THR A 36 0.94 -5.48 -0.41
N ILE A 37 1.90 -6.04 -1.15
CA ILE A 37 3.31 -5.71 -1.01
C ILE A 37 3.79 -4.97 -2.26
N VAL A 38 4.45 -3.84 -2.05
CA VAL A 38 5.27 -3.18 -3.06
C VAL A 38 6.72 -3.60 -2.84
N SER A 39 7.30 -4.28 -3.83
CA SER A 39 8.71 -4.71 -3.77
C SER A 39 9.57 -3.75 -4.56
N TYR A 40 10.52 -3.10 -3.88
CA TYR A 40 11.53 -2.25 -4.49
C TYR A 40 12.90 -2.92 -4.37
N ARG A 41 13.60 -3.07 -5.50
CA ARG A 41 14.92 -3.69 -5.59
C ARG A 41 15.84 -2.74 -6.34
N THR A 42 17.09 -2.65 -5.88
CA THR A 42 18.16 -2.03 -6.67
C THR A 42 18.59 -2.98 -7.77
N ALA A 43 19.10 -2.42 -8.86
CA ALA A 43 19.76 -3.17 -9.92
C ALA A 43 21.06 -3.80 -9.43
#